data_AF-A0AAD6LUJ3-F1
#
_entry.id   AF-A0AAD6LUJ3-F1
#
_cell.length_a   1.000
_cell.length_b   1.000
_cell.length_c   1.000
_cell.angle_alpha   90.00
_cell.angle_beta   90.00
_cell.angle_gamma   90.00
#
_symmetry.space_group_name_H-M   'P 1'
#
loop_
_entity.id
_entity.type
_entity.pdbx_description
1 polymer ?
#
loop_
_entity_poly.entity_id
_entity_poly.type
_entity_poly.pdbx_seq_one_letter_code
_entity_poly.pdbx_strand_id
1 'polypeptide(L)'
;MEDSESVATLMDSTTSKIHQLQKAFAELESHRAVTLNLKWKELEEHFHGLERSLKRRFHELEDQEKQYETKTRRAREILEKREAAVVAKEQVSLDKLQEKRDAAIFSISNALQKHRKVSSVEPAVVSYDDQFGSPAIDDQPPEAMTAESNLGEIIDPSENGNLEYPQLVELCEQMDSEGLHKFISDNRKNLAVLKEEIPLALKAAANPAQFVLNSLEDFYPKEVSNVDGKKDSTLLGVRRTCIMLMECLSILLMYTDPVSISDVISEDVKDQAKAIAEEWKPRLDSLDVDANNGNSLEAHAFLQLLATFGIASDFDEEELSRLIPMVSRRRQAAELCRFLGLSEKMPGLLKSCCT
;
A
#
# COMPACT_ATOMS: atom_id res chain seq x y z
N MET A 1 -86.56 32.11 -32.24
CA MET A 1 -85.46 32.47 -33.16
C MET A 1 -84.23 32.89 -32.37
N GLU A 2 -84.35 33.67 -31.29
CA GLU A 2 -83.24 34.05 -30.39
C GLU A 2 -82.44 32.86 -29.79
N ASP A 3 -83.10 31.78 -29.38
CA ASP A 3 -82.40 30.62 -28.78
C ASP A 3 -81.43 29.92 -29.76
N SER A 4 -81.72 29.93 -31.06
CA SER A 4 -80.84 29.31 -32.06
C SER A 4 -79.60 30.15 -32.35
N GLU A 5 -79.70 31.47 -32.18
CA GLU A 5 -78.61 32.43 -32.37
C GLU A 5 -77.65 32.42 -31.17
N SER A 6 -78.20 32.19 -29.96
CA SER A 6 -77.41 31.97 -28.73
C SER A 6 -76.60 30.66 -28.75
N VAL A 7 -77.11 29.60 -29.38
CA VAL A 7 -76.39 28.32 -29.48
C VAL A 7 -75.26 28.40 -30.52
N ALA A 8 -75.49 29.08 -31.64
CA ALA A 8 -74.47 29.28 -32.67
C ALA A 8 -73.25 30.07 -32.14
N THR A 9 -73.49 31.15 -31.40
CA THR A 9 -72.42 31.95 -30.78
C THR A 9 -71.60 31.19 -29.74
N LEU A 10 -72.23 30.28 -28.98
CA LEU A 10 -71.55 29.36 -28.07
C LEU A 10 -70.68 28.32 -28.82
N MET A 11 -71.16 27.81 -29.94
CA MET A 11 -70.39 26.90 -30.79
C MET A 11 -69.17 27.60 -31.39
N ASP A 12 -69.31 28.83 -31.88
CA ASP A 12 -68.21 29.64 -32.42
C ASP A 12 -67.20 30.03 -31.32
N SER A 13 -67.67 30.30 -30.10
CA SER A 13 -66.79 30.51 -28.94
C SER A 13 -66.00 29.25 -28.60
N THR A 14 -66.63 28.07 -28.71
CA THR A 14 -66.01 26.78 -28.41
C THR A 14 -64.96 26.43 -29.46
N THR A 15 -65.24 26.62 -30.76
CA THR A 15 -64.26 26.39 -31.84
C THR A 15 -63.09 27.36 -31.74
N SER A 16 -63.33 28.62 -31.38
CA SER A 16 -62.26 29.61 -31.11
C SER A 16 -61.35 29.16 -29.96
N LYS A 17 -61.92 28.68 -28.84
CA LYS A 17 -61.15 28.15 -27.71
C LYS A 17 -60.36 26.90 -28.07
N ILE A 18 -60.92 26.00 -28.87
CA ILE A 18 -60.21 24.81 -29.36
C ILE A 18 -58.99 25.22 -30.18
N HIS A 19 -59.13 26.18 -31.09
CA HIS A 19 -57.99 26.67 -31.88
C HIS A 19 -56.92 27.37 -31.02
N GLN A 20 -57.33 28.16 -30.01
CA GLN A 20 -56.37 28.77 -29.07
C GLN A 20 -55.60 27.72 -28.28
N LEU A 21 -56.27 26.65 -27.82
CA LEU A 21 -55.62 25.53 -27.13
C LEU A 21 -54.66 24.79 -28.06
N GLN A 22 -55.06 24.48 -29.29
CA GLN A 22 -54.18 23.84 -30.28
C GLN A 22 -52.91 24.67 -30.53
N LYS A 23 -53.03 26.00 -30.63
CA LYS A 23 -51.89 26.90 -30.78
C LYS A 23 -50.98 26.88 -29.55
N ALA A 24 -51.53 26.97 -28.35
CA ALA A 24 -50.76 26.93 -27.10
C ALA A 24 -50.02 25.58 -26.91
N PHE A 25 -50.64 24.46 -27.30
CA PHE A 25 -49.99 23.15 -27.28
C PHE A 25 -48.81 23.08 -28.26
N ALA A 26 -48.97 23.58 -29.49
CA ALA A 26 -47.89 23.62 -30.47
C ALA A 26 -46.70 24.48 -30.01
N GLU A 27 -46.97 25.64 -29.38
CA GLU A 27 -45.94 26.50 -28.79
C GLU A 27 -45.20 25.79 -27.63
N LEU A 28 -45.94 25.10 -26.77
CA LEU A 28 -45.35 24.33 -25.66
C LEU A 28 -44.48 23.17 -26.14
N GLU A 29 -44.93 22.43 -27.16
CA GLU A 29 -44.13 21.36 -27.78
C GLU A 29 -42.86 21.90 -28.44
N SER A 30 -42.95 23.05 -29.12
CA SER A 30 -41.79 23.74 -29.68
C SER A 30 -40.78 24.13 -28.59
N HIS A 31 -41.25 24.76 -27.51
CA HIS A 31 -40.41 25.13 -26.37
C HIS A 31 -39.73 23.92 -25.73
N ARG A 32 -40.46 22.81 -25.57
CA ARG A 32 -39.93 21.56 -25.03
C ARG A 32 -38.83 21.00 -25.94
N ALA A 33 -39.05 20.98 -27.26
CA ALA A 33 -38.06 20.49 -28.23
C ALA A 33 -36.78 21.32 -28.22
N VAL A 34 -36.89 22.66 -28.18
CA VAL A 34 -35.73 23.56 -28.11
C VAL A 34 -34.95 23.35 -26.81
N THR A 35 -35.65 23.27 -25.67
CA THR A 35 -35.03 23.07 -24.35
C THR A 35 -34.27 21.73 -24.28
N LEU A 36 -34.86 20.66 -24.81
CA LEU A 36 -34.22 19.34 -24.83
C LEU A 36 -33.00 19.34 -25.77
N ASN A 37 -33.09 19.97 -26.94
CA ASN A 37 -31.95 20.09 -27.86
C ASN A 37 -30.78 20.89 -27.27
N LEU A 38 -31.05 21.97 -26.53
CA LEU A 38 -30.03 22.73 -25.82
C LEU A 38 -29.32 21.86 -24.77
N LYS A 39 -30.10 21.19 -23.91
CA LYS A 39 -29.55 20.27 -22.90
C LYS A 39 -28.75 19.12 -23.52
N TRP A 40 -29.18 18.60 -24.66
CA TRP A 40 -28.45 17.57 -25.38
C TRP A 40 -27.11 18.08 -25.91
N LYS A 41 -27.07 19.29 -26.50
CA LYS A 41 -25.82 19.91 -26.96
C LYS A 41 -24.83 20.16 -25.83
N GLU A 42 -25.30 20.66 -24.69
CA GLU A 42 -24.47 20.84 -23.50
C GLU A 42 -23.85 19.51 -23.04
N LEU A 43 -24.64 18.44 -23.06
CA LEU A 43 -24.18 17.09 -22.70
C LEU A 43 -23.15 16.56 -23.71
N GLU A 44 -23.41 16.72 -25.01
CA GLU A 44 -22.51 16.32 -26.10
C GLU A 44 -21.17 17.07 -26.02
N GLU A 45 -21.19 18.39 -25.81
CA GLU A 45 -19.99 19.21 -25.61
C GLU A 45 -19.19 18.76 -24.39
N HIS A 46 -19.86 18.44 -23.28
CA HIS A 46 -19.22 17.93 -22.07
C HIS A 46 -18.51 16.59 -22.35
N PHE A 47 -19.17 15.64 -23.00
CA PHE A 47 -18.55 14.34 -23.34
C PHE A 47 -17.39 14.50 -24.32
N HIS A 48 -17.50 15.35 -25.34
CA HIS A 48 -16.35 15.68 -26.21
C HIS A 48 -15.22 16.38 -25.46
N GLY A 49 -15.53 17.17 -24.44
CA GLY A 49 -14.54 17.74 -23.52
C GLY A 49 -13.78 16.66 -22.75
N LEU A 50 -14.51 15.71 -22.16
CA LEU A 50 -13.92 14.56 -21.47
C LEU A 50 -13.06 13.71 -22.41
N GLU A 51 -13.55 13.39 -23.60
CA GLU A 51 -12.83 12.60 -24.60
C GLU A 51 -11.51 13.27 -24.97
N ARG A 52 -11.52 14.58 -25.26
CA ARG A 52 -10.29 15.35 -25.55
C ARG A 52 -9.33 15.37 -24.37
N SER A 53 -9.84 15.55 -23.16
CA SER A 53 -9.02 15.56 -21.94
C SER A 53 -8.36 14.21 -21.69
N LEU A 54 -9.11 13.12 -21.85
CA LEU A 54 -8.64 11.75 -21.69
C LEU A 54 -7.57 11.40 -22.74
N LYS A 55 -7.83 11.73 -24.02
CA LYS A 55 -6.84 11.55 -25.10
C LYS A 55 -5.55 12.29 -24.79
N ARG A 56 -5.62 13.55 -24.37
CA ARG A 56 -4.42 14.33 -24.00
C ARG A 56 -3.63 13.67 -22.86
N ARG A 57 -4.29 13.24 -21.78
CA ARG A 57 -3.62 12.54 -20.68
C ARG A 57 -2.99 11.22 -21.11
N PHE A 58 -3.62 10.49 -22.01
CA PHE A 58 -3.07 9.24 -22.54
C PHE A 58 -1.74 9.49 -23.27
N HIS A 59 -1.68 10.48 -24.16
CA HIS A 59 -0.45 10.82 -24.87
C HIS A 59 0.65 11.33 -23.92
N GLU A 60 0.27 12.13 -22.91
CA GLU A 60 1.22 12.60 -21.89
C GLU A 60 1.83 11.45 -21.09
N LEU A 61 1.03 10.45 -20.72
CA LEU A 61 1.53 9.25 -20.04
C LEU A 61 2.42 8.41 -20.95
N GLU A 62 2.06 8.25 -22.23
CA GLU A 62 2.88 7.52 -23.20
C GLU A 62 4.26 8.19 -23.39
N ASP A 63 4.30 9.52 -23.42
CA ASP A 63 5.56 10.27 -23.48
C ASP A 63 6.38 10.13 -22.19
N GLN A 64 5.73 10.14 -21.03
CA GLN A 64 6.41 9.90 -19.74
C GLN A 64 7.00 8.50 -19.66
N GLU A 65 6.26 7.48 -20.08
CA GLU A 65 6.72 6.08 -20.12
C GLU A 65 7.99 5.95 -20.96
N LYS A 66 7.99 6.48 -22.19
CA LYS A 66 9.17 6.49 -23.08
C LYS A 66 10.37 7.19 -22.44
N GLN A 67 10.15 8.28 -21.71
CA GLN A 67 11.22 8.98 -20.98
C GLN A 67 11.80 8.13 -19.85
N TYR A 68 10.96 7.47 -19.06
CA TYR A 68 11.40 6.58 -17.98
C TYR A 68 12.15 5.37 -18.51
N GLU A 69 11.66 4.76 -19.59
CA GLU A 69 12.34 3.64 -20.26
C GLU A 69 13.74 4.06 -20.74
N THR A 70 13.84 5.23 -21.37
CA THR A 70 15.13 5.79 -21.81
C THR A 70 16.08 6.06 -20.64
N LYS A 71 15.59 6.66 -19.55
CA LYS A 71 16.40 6.92 -18.34
C LYS A 71 16.90 5.61 -17.73
N THR A 72 16.03 4.61 -17.61
CA THR A 72 16.35 3.29 -17.08
C THR A 72 17.41 2.59 -17.94
N ARG A 73 17.25 2.62 -19.27
CA ARG A 73 18.24 2.05 -20.20
C ARG A 73 19.61 2.70 -20.03
N ARG A 74 19.67 4.04 -19.99
CA ARG A 74 20.93 4.77 -19.76
C ARG A 74 21.57 4.41 -18.42
N ALA A 75 20.78 4.29 -17.36
CA ALA A 75 21.27 3.91 -16.03
C ALA A 75 21.89 2.50 -16.06
N ARG A 76 21.22 1.53 -16.68
CA ARG A 76 21.76 0.16 -16.84
C ARG A 76 23.06 0.14 -17.64
N GLU A 77 23.12 0.86 -18.77
CA GLU A 77 24.35 0.95 -19.58
C GLU A 77 25.53 1.55 -18.79
N ILE A 78 25.27 2.50 -17.90
CA ILE A 78 26.31 3.07 -17.02
C ILE A 78 26.76 2.05 -15.98
N LEU A 79 25.83 1.31 -15.37
CA LEU A 79 26.15 0.28 -14.39
C LEU A 79 26.96 -0.85 -15.00
N GLU A 80 26.55 -1.36 -16.17
CA GLU A 80 27.26 -2.42 -16.90
C GLU A 80 28.71 -2.00 -17.23
N LYS A 81 28.91 -0.75 -17.68
CA LYS A 81 30.27 -0.21 -17.93
C LYS A 81 31.10 -0.12 -16.64
N ARG A 82 30.49 0.26 -15.52
CA ARG A 82 31.19 0.33 -14.23
C ARG A 82 31.54 -1.05 -13.71
N GLU A 83 30.61 -2.00 -13.80
CA GLU A 83 30.82 -3.40 -13.42
C GLU A 83 31.97 -4.02 -14.23
N ALA A 84 31.96 -3.89 -15.56
CA ALA A 84 33.04 -4.37 -16.40
C ALA A 84 34.40 -3.75 -16.03
N ALA A 85 34.43 -2.46 -15.68
CA ALA A 85 35.65 -1.79 -15.23
C ALA A 85 36.13 -2.26 -13.85
N VAL A 86 35.22 -2.60 -12.94
CA VAL A 86 35.55 -3.17 -11.63
C VAL A 86 36.10 -4.58 -11.81
N VAL A 87 35.40 -5.44 -12.56
CA VAL A 87 35.85 -6.81 -12.86
C VAL A 87 37.24 -6.82 -13.51
N ALA A 88 37.49 -5.92 -14.46
CA ALA A 88 38.82 -5.81 -15.08
C ALA A 88 39.92 -5.41 -14.05
N LYS A 89 39.62 -4.49 -13.13
CA LYS A 89 40.57 -4.09 -12.08
C LYS A 89 40.80 -5.20 -11.05
N GLU A 90 39.74 -5.94 -10.70
CA GLU A 90 39.81 -7.09 -9.81
C GLU A 90 40.67 -8.19 -10.41
N GLN A 91 40.46 -8.52 -11.69
CA GLN A 91 41.27 -9.52 -12.39
C GLN A 91 42.76 -9.12 -12.42
N VAL A 92 43.08 -7.88 -12.79
CA VAL A 92 44.47 -7.39 -12.78
C VAL A 92 45.11 -7.46 -11.39
N SER A 93 44.33 -7.22 -10.33
CA SER A 93 44.82 -7.30 -8.95
C SER A 93 45.01 -8.74 -8.49
N LEU A 94 44.11 -9.65 -8.90
CA LEU A 94 44.20 -11.08 -8.65
C LEU A 94 45.45 -11.67 -9.33
N ASP A 95 45.69 -11.35 -10.59
CA ASP A 95 46.86 -11.85 -11.34
C ASP A 95 48.17 -11.42 -10.67
N LYS A 96 48.26 -10.17 -10.20
CA LYS A 96 49.41 -9.67 -9.43
C LYS A 96 49.60 -10.40 -8.10
N LEU A 97 48.51 -10.76 -7.41
CA LEU A 97 48.59 -11.54 -6.17
C LEU A 97 49.05 -12.97 -6.45
N GLN A 98 48.57 -13.59 -7.53
CA GLN A 98 49.00 -14.91 -7.97
C GLN A 98 50.49 -14.93 -8.32
N GLU A 99 50.99 -13.94 -9.05
CA GLU A 99 52.42 -13.81 -9.38
C GLU A 99 53.28 -13.70 -8.10
N LYS A 100 52.88 -12.87 -7.13
CA LYS A 100 53.58 -12.75 -5.84
C LYS A 100 53.58 -14.06 -5.05
N ARG A 101 52.43 -14.76 -5.02
CA ARG A 101 52.31 -16.07 -4.38
C ARG A 101 53.28 -17.07 -5.02
N ASP A 102 53.31 -17.13 -6.35
CA ASP A 102 54.14 -18.10 -7.08
C ASP A 102 55.64 -17.81 -6.87
N ALA A 103 56.04 -16.53 -6.86
CA ALA A 103 57.40 -16.12 -6.53
C ALA A 103 57.82 -16.49 -5.09
N ALA A 104 56.90 -16.35 -4.12
CA ALA A 104 57.15 -16.75 -2.74
C ALA A 104 57.29 -18.29 -2.61
N ILE A 105 56.40 -19.05 -3.24
CA ILE A 105 56.47 -20.53 -3.27
C ILE A 105 57.78 -21.01 -3.90
N PHE A 106 58.21 -20.38 -5.01
CA PHE A 106 59.49 -20.69 -5.63
C PHE A 106 60.68 -20.41 -4.70
N SER A 107 60.64 -19.29 -3.97
CA SER A 107 61.68 -18.93 -3.00
C SER A 107 61.75 -19.92 -1.84
N ILE A 108 60.60 -20.34 -1.29
CA ILE A 108 60.49 -21.37 -0.25
C ILE A 108 61.05 -22.70 -0.76
N SER A 109 60.65 -23.14 -1.96
CA SER A 109 61.11 -24.40 -2.55
C SER A 109 62.63 -24.41 -2.73
N ASN A 110 63.20 -23.32 -3.23
CA ASN A 110 64.65 -23.16 -3.36
C ASN A 110 65.37 -23.19 -2.00
N ALA A 111 64.81 -22.55 -0.97
CA ALA A 111 65.36 -22.59 0.38
C ALA A 111 65.36 -24.02 0.93
N LEU A 112 64.23 -24.73 0.85
CA LEU A 112 64.11 -26.12 1.29
C LEU A 112 65.07 -27.06 0.55
N GLN A 113 65.25 -26.86 -0.76
CA GLN A 113 66.20 -27.67 -1.54
C GLN A 113 67.66 -27.40 -1.16
N LYS A 114 68.00 -26.17 -0.77
CA LYS A 114 69.32 -25.84 -0.19
C LYS A 114 69.50 -26.51 1.18
N HIS A 115 68.51 -26.46 2.06
CA HIS A 115 68.55 -27.16 3.35
C HIS A 115 68.69 -28.69 3.18
N ARG A 116 68.00 -29.28 2.20
CA ARG A 116 68.12 -30.71 1.87
C ARG A 116 69.52 -31.09 1.33
N LYS A 117 70.21 -30.20 0.60
CA LYS A 117 71.59 -30.43 0.12
C LYS A 117 72.66 -30.26 1.21
N VAL A 118 72.37 -29.52 2.28
CA VAL A 118 73.28 -29.33 3.43
C VAL A 118 73.14 -30.46 4.46
N SER A 119 72.03 -31.20 4.46
CA SER A 119 71.73 -32.28 5.40
C SER A 119 71.99 -33.69 4.82
N SER A 120 73.20 -33.95 4.32
CA SER A 120 73.64 -35.29 3.89
C SER A 120 74.87 -35.76 4.64
N VAL A 121 74.67 -36.31 5.86
CA VAL A 121 75.44 -37.44 6.42
C VAL A 121 74.44 -38.28 7.25
N GLU A 122 74.33 -39.56 6.90
CA GLU A 122 73.48 -40.59 7.54
C GLU A 122 74.22 -41.25 8.74
N PRO A 123 73.56 -41.97 9.69
CA PRO A 123 73.33 -43.40 9.42
C PRO A 123 72.11 -44.10 10.10
N ALA A 124 71.65 -45.15 9.40
CA ALA A 124 71.33 -46.52 9.82
C ALA A 124 70.18 -46.89 10.82
N VAL A 125 69.17 -47.56 10.25
CA VAL A 125 68.54 -48.88 10.57
C VAL A 125 68.32 -49.29 12.05
N VAL A 126 67.07 -49.56 12.48
CA VAL A 126 66.54 -50.86 12.99
C VAL A 126 64.98 -50.90 13.00
N SER A 127 64.42 -51.72 12.11
CA SER A 127 63.37 -52.77 12.18
C SER A 127 62.15 -52.86 13.16
N TYR A 128 61.04 -53.30 12.51
CA TYR A 128 59.90 -54.20 12.84
C TYR A 128 58.60 -53.72 13.54
N ASP A 129 57.49 -53.94 12.79
CA ASP A 129 56.11 -54.39 13.08
C ASP A 129 55.37 -53.91 14.36
N ASP A 130 54.04 -53.68 14.40
CA ASP A 130 52.92 -54.39 13.79
C ASP A 130 51.62 -53.54 13.92
N GLN A 131 50.65 -53.84 13.05
CA GLN A 131 49.18 -53.74 13.23
C GLN A 131 48.40 -52.42 13.42
N PHE A 132 47.48 -52.24 12.44
CA PHE A 132 46.03 -52.01 12.55
C PHE A 132 45.48 -50.73 13.22
N GLY A 133 44.75 -49.93 12.43
CA GLY A 133 43.76 -48.97 12.93
C GLY A 133 43.57 -47.75 12.02
N SER A 134 42.47 -47.70 11.28
CA SER A 134 41.99 -46.49 10.60
C SER A 134 41.36 -45.49 11.61
N PRO A 135 40.80 -44.35 11.18
CA PRO A 135 41.28 -43.00 11.52
C PRO A 135 40.41 -42.30 12.58
N ALA A 136 41.00 -41.41 13.37
CA ALA A 136 40.25 -40.44 14.17
C ALA A 136 40.82 -39.04 13.91
N ILE A 137 40.11 -38.30 13.06
CA ILE A 137 40.24 -36.86 12.90
C ILE A 137 39.53 -36.26 14.12
N ASP A 138 40.28 -35.62 15.00
CA ASP A 138 39.74 -34.75 16.04
C ASP A 138 39.56 -33.37 15.40
N ASP A 139 38.41 -33.16 14.77
CA ASP A 139 37.95 -31.86 14.29
C ASP A 139 37.43 -31.08 15.49
N GLN A 140 38.23 -30.14 15.99
CA GLN A 140 37.72 -29.05 16.82
C GLN A 140 37.57 -27.78 15.96
N PRO A 141 36.34 -27.25 15.81
CA PRO A 141 36.07 -26.10 14.94
C PRO A 141 36.35 -24.77 15.65
N PRO A 142 36.97 -23.79 14.99
CA PRO A 142 36.84 -22.38 15.37
C PRO A 142 35.67 -21.77 14.58
N GLU A 143 34.56 -21.60 15.29
CA GLU A 143 33.55 -20.55 15.22
C GLU A 143 33.39 -19.79 13.89
N ALA A 144 32.25 -20.04 13.26
CA ALA A 144 31.65 -19.15 12.26
C ALA A 144 31.24 -17.83 12.93
N MET A 145 31.96 -16.74 12.63
CA MET A 145 31.42 -15.39 12.75
C MET A 145 30.49 -15.18 11.56
N THR A 146 29.20 -15.31 11.80
CA THR A 146 28.14 -14.74 10.97
C THR A 146 28.33 -13.22 10.95
N ALA A 147 28.91 -12.70 9.88
CA ALA A 147 28.85 -11.28 9.57
C ALA A 147 27.41 -10.99 9.12
N GLU A 148 26.61 -10.58 10.11
CA GLU A 148 25.27 -10.08 9.96
C GLU A 148 25.22 -9.01 8.85
N SER A 149 24.19 -9.16 8.03
CA SER A 149 23.66 -8.16 7.14
C SER A 149 23.61 -6.80 7.83
N ASN A 150 24.16 -5.78 7.17
CA ASN A 150 24.04 -4.40 7.62
C ASN A 150 22.56 -4.04 7.82
N LEU A 151 22.25 -3.81 9.09
CA LEU A 151 21.09 -3.13 9.66
C LEU A 151 20.53 -2.04 8.73
N GLY A 152 19.23 -2.15 8.44
CA GLY A 152 18.39 -0.97 8.29
C GLY A 152 18.41 -0.17 9.59
N GLU A 153 18.31 1.15 9.44
CA GLU A 153 18.29 2.15 10.52
C GLU A 153 17.55 1.66 11.77
N ILE A 154 18.34 1.45 12.83
CA ILE A 154 17.84 1.35 14.19
C ILE A 154 17.43 2.78 14.59
N ILE A 155 16.12 3.02 14.65
CA ILE A 155 15.59 4.12 15.45
C ILE A 155 15.50 3.59 16.88
N ASP A 156 16.43 4.04 17.72
CA ASP A 156 16.44 3.84 19.16
C ASP A 156 15.29 4.68 19.77
N PRO A 157 14.34 4.13 20.56
CA PRO A 157 13.16 4.89 21.01
C PRO A 157 13.40 5.82 22.20
N SER A 158 14.65 6.07 22.59
CA SER A 158 14.96 6.85 23.80
C SER A 158 15.27 8.34 23.56
N GLU A 159 15.05 8.88 22.36
CA GLU A 159 15.05 10.33 22.18
C GLU A 159 13.61 10.86 22.23
N ASN A 160 13.34 11.70 23.24
CA ASN A 160 12.32 12.74 23.17
C ASN A 160 12.65 13.65 21.98
N GLY A 161 12.38 13.17 20.76
CA GLY A 161 12.26 14.00 19.59
C GLY A 161 11.11 14.96 19.84
N ASN A 162 11.36 16.26 19.72
CA ASN A 162 10.27 17.24 19.71
C ASN A 162 9.31 16.84 18.60
N LEU A 163 8.11 16.38 18.95
CA LEU A 163 7.03 16.18 17.99
C LEU A 163 6.79 17.52 17.28
N GLU A 164 6.81 17.50 15.95
CA GLU A 164 6.52 18.66 15.10
C GLU A 164 5.08 19.14 15.34
N TYR A 165 4.19 18.22 15.71
CA TYR A 165 2.79 18.50 15.99
C TYR A 165 2.39 18.12 17.43
N PRO A 166 2.71 18.96 18.43
CA PRO A 166 2.27 18.72 19.82
C PRO A 166 0.74 18.69 19.94
N GLN A 167 -0.01 19.30 19.01
CA GLN A 167 -1.47 19.19 18.97
C GLN A 167 -1.97 17.76 18.74
N LEU A 168 -1.18 16.87 18.10
CA LEU A 168 -1.57 15.46 17.94
C LEU A 168 -1.68 14.76 19.30
N VAL A 169 -0.75 15.07 20.21
CA VAL A 169 -0.75 14.51 21.58
C VAL A 169 -2.00 14.96 22.32
N GLU A 170 -2.32 16.26 22.27
CA GLU A 170 -3.52 16.82 22.89
C GLU A 170 -4.80 16.16 22.38
N LEU A 171 -4.93 15.98 21.06
CA LEU A 171 -6.08 15.30 20.45
C LEU A 171 -6.19 13.83 20.89
N CYS A 172 -5.06 13.13 21.03
CA CYS A 172 -5.03 11.74 21.51
C CYS A 172 -5.39 11.65 22.99
N GLU A 173 -4.85 12.52 23.84
CA GLU A 173 -5.17 12.59 25.28
C GLU A 173 -6.67 12.85 25.52
N GLN A 174 -7.26 13.74 24.71
CA GLN A 174 -8.68 14.08 24.77
C GLN A 174 -9.58 13.03 24.11
N MET A 175 -9.02 12.02 23.43
CA MET A 175 -9.76 11.04 22.63
C MET A 175 -10.66 11.70 21.57
N ASP A 176 -10.24 12.84 21.00
CA ASP A 176 -11.02 13.64 20.04
C ASP A 176 -10.83 13.12 18.60
N SER A 177 -11.72 12.22 18.18
CA SER A 177 -11.63 11.57 16.87
C SER A 177 -12.00 12.53 15.74
N GLU A 178 -12.98 13.40 15.94
CA GLU A 178 -13.40 14.40 14.96
C GLU A 178 -12.30 15.44 14.74
N GLY A 179 -11.70 15.95 15.82
CA GLY A 179 -10.56 16.85 15.79
C GLY A 179 -9.34 16.23 15.10
N LEU A 180 -9.07 14.94 15.36
CA LEU A 180 -7.99 14.20 14.69
C LEU A 180 -8.22 14.09 13.17
N HIS A 181 -9.43 13.72 12.75
CA HIS A 181 -9.80 13.67 11.32
C HIS A 181 -9.63 15.03 10.63
N LYS A 182 -10.11 16.09 11.27
CA LYS A 182 -9.98 17.46 10.78
C LYS A 182 -8.51 17.87 10.67
N PHE A 183 -7.72 17.62 11.72
CA PHE A 183 -6.31 17.96 11.75
C PHE A 183 -5.52 17.27 10.62
N ILE A 184 -5.75 15.97 10.41
CA ILE A 184 -5.13 15.21 9.31
C ILE A 184 -5.57 15.75 7.95
N SER A 185 -6.86 16.10 7.81
CA SER A 185 -7.40 16.68 6.59
C SER A 185 -6.82 18.06 6.27
N ASP A 186 -6.56 18.89 7.28
CA ASP A 186 -5.97 20.22 7.11
C ASP A 186 -4.46 20.12 6.76
N ASN A 187 -3.80 19.05 7.21
CA ASN A 187 -2.36 18.82 7.04
C ASN A 187 -2.01 17.78 5.96
N ARG A 188 -2.87 17.58 4.94
CA ARG A 188 -2.69 16.58 3.87
C ARG A 188 -1.33 16.59 3.14
N LYS A 189 -0.63 17.73 3.10
CA LYS A 189 0.70 17.85 2.47
C LYS A 189 1.81 17.19 3.30
N ASN A 190 1.58 17.02 4.60
CA ASN A 190 2.56 16.55 5.57
C ASN A 190 2.24 15.12 6.05
N LEU A 191 1.42 14.36 5.30
CA LEU A 191 0.99 13.01 5.67
C LEU A 191 2.15 12.03 5.94
N ALA A 192 3.32 12.21 5.31
CA ALA A 192 4.48 11.38 5.58
C ALA A 192 4.95 11.54 7.05
N VAL A 193 5.12 12.79 7.50
CA VAL A 193 5.50 13.13 8.88
C VAL A 193 4.40 12.69 9.85
N LEU A 194 3.14 12.97 9.52
CA LEU A 194 2.01 12.55 10.36
C LEU A 194 1.97 11.03 10.58
N LYS A 195 2.32 10.22 9.58
CA LYS A 195 2.37 8.75 9.71
C LYS A 195 3.47 8.27 10.66
N GLU A 196 4.52 9.05 10.86
CA GLU A 196 5.61 8.74 11.79
C GLU A 196 5.28 9.21 13.21
N GLU A 197 4.59 10.35 13.35
CA GLU A 197 4.25 10.94 14.65
C GLU A 197 2.98 10.37 15.30
N ILE A 198 1.95 10.05 14.51
CA ILE A 198 0.67 9.54 15.04
C ILE A 198 0.86 8.29 15.93
N PRO A 199 1.66 7.26 15.54
CA PRO A 199 1.91 6.12 16.43
C PRO A 199 2.50 6.51 17.80
N LEU A 200 3.33 7.56 17.84
CA LEU A 200 3.90 8.08 19.08
C LEU A 200 2.86 8.85 19.90
N ALA A 201 2.08 9.71 19.24
CA ALA A 201 1.01 10.50 19.87
C ALA A 201 -0.11 9.61 20.44
N LEU A 202 -0.44 8.49 19.76
CA LEU A 202 -1.43 7.53 20.21
C LEU A 202 -1.12 6.96 21.61
N LYS A 203 0.15 6.92 22.04
CA LYS A 203 0.54 6.47 23.39
C LYS A 203 -0.03 7.36 24.50
N ALA A 204 -0.37 8.61 24.20
CA ALA A 204 -0.95 9.53 25.16
C ALA A 204 -2.47 9.33 25.33
N ALA A 205 -3.12 8.59 24.42
CA ALA A 205 -4.52 8.25 24.56
C ALA A 205 -4.75 7.27 25.71
N ALA A 206 -5.81 7.47 26.48
CA ALA A 206 -6.18 6.58 27.58
C ALA A 206 -6.46 5.15 27.11
N ASN A 207 -7.05 5.00 25.91
CA ASN A 207 -7.21 3.73 25.24
C ASN A 207 -7.00 3.91 23.72
N PRO A 208 -5.79 3.66 23.21
CA PRO A 208 -5.45 3.91 21.80
C PRO A 208 -6.29 3.08 20.83
N ALA A 209 -6.60 1.83 21.17
CA ALA A 209 -7.36 0.94 20.31
C ALA A 209 -8.82 1.38 20.20
N GLN A 210 -9.45 1.70 21.34
CA GLN A 210 -10.79 2.27 21.39
C GLN A 210 -10.86 3.61 20.63
N PHE A 211 -9.82 4.44 20.78
CA PHE A 211 -9.76 5.72 20.09
C PHE A 211 -9.78 5.56 18.57
N VAL A 212 -8.98 4.62 18.05
CA VAL A 212 -8.98 4.31 16.63
C VAL A 212 -10.33 3.74 16.18
N LEU A 213 -11.00 2.88 16.94
CA LEU A 213 -12.35 2.41 16.61
C LEU A 213 -13.36 3.56 16.53
N ASN A 214 -13.32 4.51 17.46
CA ASN A 214 -14.19 5.69 17.45
C ASN A 214 -13.96 6.55 16.19
N SER A 215 -12.74 6.56 15.65
CA SER A 215 -12.42 7.26 14.39
C SER A 215 -13.04 6.61 13.13
N LEU A 216 -13.66 5.44 13.24
CA LEU A 216 -14.24 4.71 12.10
C LEU A 216 -15.72 5.06 11.86
N GLU A 217 -16.37 5.84 12.74
CA GLU A 217 -17.82 6.09 12.69
C GLU A 217 -18.29 6.67 11.34
N ASP A 218 -17.53 7.60 10.76
CA ASP A 218 -17.88 8.27 9.50
C ASP A 218 -17.41 7.51 8.23
N PHE A 219 -16.85 6.31 8.38
CA PHE A 219 -16.35 5.53 7.24
C PHE A 219 -17.48 5.18 6.23
N TYR A 220 -18.67 4.89 6.76
CA TYR A 220 -19.91 4.74 6.00
C TYR A 220 -20.97 5.72 6.54
N PRO A 221 -21.15 6.89 5.91
CA PRO A 221 -22.15 7.87 6.32
C PRO A 221 -23.57 7.28 6.34
N LYS A 222 -24.30 7.47 7.43
CA LYS A 222 -25.66 6.94 7.65
C LYS A 222 -26.70 7.50 6.65
N GLU A 223 -26.43 8.65 6.01
CA GLU A 223 -27.30 9.29 5.03
C GLU A 223 -26.60 9.60 3.70
N VAL A 224 -26.99 8.90 2.63
CA VAL A 224 -26.45 9.11 1.28
C VAL A 224 -27.32 10.14 0.53
N SER A 225 -27.14 11.42 0.82
CA SER A 225 -27.64 12.47 -0.09
C SER A 225 -26.70 12.58 -1.30
N ASN A 226 -27.11 11.96 -2.40
CA ASN A 226 -26.46 11.97 -3.72
C ASN A 226 -26.62 13.34 -4.38
N VAL A 227 -25.84 14.34 -3.97
CA VAL A 227 -25.69 15.59 -4.71
C VAL A 227 -24.29 16.16 -4.43
N ASP A 228 -23.44 16.23 -5.47
CA ASP A 228 -22.11 16.89 -5.54
C ASP A 228 -20.85 16.01 -5.38
N GLY A 229 -19.97 16.05 -6.39
CA GLY A 229 -18.69 15.33 -6.45
C GLY A 229 -17.62 15.83 -5.47
N LYS A 230 -17.84 16.97 -4.80
CA LYS A 230 -17.03 17.39 -3.63
C LYS A 230 -17.22 16.48 -2.42
N LYS A 231 -18.41 15.87 -2.27
CA LYS A 231 -18.72 14.96 -1.16
C LYS A 231 -17.95 13.65 -1.30
N ASP A 232 -17.75 13.18 -2.54
CA ASP A 232 -16.95 11.98 -2.82
C ASP A 232 -15.47 12.17 -2.45
N SER A 233 -14.87 13.32 -2.78
CA SER A 233 -13.47 13.60 -2.42
C SER A 233 -13.27 13.65 -0.90
N THR A 234 -14.25 14.22 -0.18
CA THR A 234 -14.24 14.31 1.28
C THR A 234 -14.36 12.92 1.91
N LEU A 235 -15.30 12.11 1.45
CA LEU A 235 -15.48 10.73 1.90
C LEU A 235 -14.25 9.86 1.63
N LEU A 236 -13.64 9.98 0.46
CA LEU A 236 -12.38 9.29 0.15
C LEU A 236 -11.24 9.76 1.06
N GLY A 237 -11.27 11.00 1.54
CA GLY A 237 -10.34 11.52 2.55
C GLY A 237 -10.55 10.86 3.92
N VAL A 238 -11.81 10.78 4.37
CA VAL A 238 -12.19 10.09 5.62
C VAL A 238 -11.74 8.62 5.58
N ARG A 239 -12.07 7.90 4.51
CA ARG A 239 -11.67 6.48 4.35
C ARG A 239 -10.16 6.27 4.40
N ARG A 240 -9.38 7.13 3.73
CA ARG A 240 -7.91 7.07 3.80
C ARG A 240 -7.38 7.36 5.20
N THR A 241 -8.02 8.27 5.92
CA THR A 241 -7.65 8.61 7.30
C THR A 241 -7.92 7.44 8.24
N CYS A 242 -9.11 6.82 8.17
CA CYS A 242 -9.42 5.62 8.94
C CYS A 242 -8.41 4.49 8.72
N ILE A 243 -8.06 4.21 7.45
CA ILE A 243 -7.04 3.21 7.11
C ILE A 243 -5.69 3.57 7.74
N MET A 244 -5.26 4.82 7.57
CA MET A 244 -3.99 5.29 8.13
C MET A 244 -3.95 5.17 9.66
N LEU A 245 -5.05 5.45 10.36
CA LEU A 245 -5.11 5.36 11.82
C LEU A 245 -5.00 3.91 12.29
N MET A 246 -5.67 2.97 11.63
CA MET A 246 -5.51 1.54 11.92
C MET A 246 -4.09 1.03 11.61
N GLU A 247 -3.46 1.53 10.54
CA GLU A 247 -2.04 1.25 10.24
C GLU A 247 -1.12 1.80 11.33
N CYS A 248 -1.36 3.03 11.81
CA CYS A 248 -0.57 3.65 12.88
C CYS A 248 -0.72 2.90 14.21
N LEU A 249 -1.93 2.43 14.51
CA LEU A 249 -2.16 1.55 15.66
C LEU A 249 -1.40 0.23 15.50
N SER A 250 -1.44 -0.39 14.32
CA SER A 250 -0.66 -1.61 14.04
C SER A 250 0.84 -1.40 14.27
N ILE A 251 1.38 -0.26 13.83
CA ILE A 251 2.77 0.13 14.08
C ILE A 251 3.04 0.26 15.58
N LEU A 252 2.18 0.98 16.32
CA LEU A 252 2.30 1.10 17.77
C LEU A 252 2.32 -0.27 18.46
N LEU A 253 1.41 -1.17 18.08
CA LEU A 253 1.30 -2.52 18.64
C LEU A 253 2.53 -3.38 18.34
N MET A 254 3.13 -3.24 17.14
CA MET A 254 4.35 -3.98 16.77
C MET A 254 5.55 -3.65 17.66
N TYR A 255 5.63 -2.41 18.18
CA TYR A 255 6.68 -1.97 19.10
C TYR A 255 6.29 -2.07 20.58
N THR A 256 5.07 -2.53 20.87
CA THR A 256 4.57 -2.73 22.23
C THR A 256 4.83 -4.17 22.66
N ASP A 257 5.20 -4.40 23.92
CA ASP A 257 5.43 -5.76 24.40
C ASP A 257 4.12 -6.59 24.39
N PRO A 258 4.18 -7.92 24.18
CA PRO A 258 2.98 -8.73 24.02
C PRO A 258 1.99 -8.70 25.19
N VAL A 259 2.46 -8.42 26.41
CA VAL A 259 1.58 -8.32 27.60
C VAL A 259 0.76 -7.03 27.49
N SER A 260 1.43 -5.91 27.22
CA SER A 260 0.78 -4.61 27.00
C SER A 260 -0.13 -4.59 25.77
N ILE A 261 0.12 -5.41 24.74
CA ILE A 261 -0.80 -5.54 23.58
C ILE A 261 -2.17 -6.04 24.04
N SER A 262 -2.23 -7.01 24.95
CA SER A 262 -3.50 -7.54 25.45
C SER A 262 -4.26 -6.52 26.32
N ASP A 263 -3.53 -5.61 26.96
CA ASP A 263 -4.13 -4.50 27.72
C ASP A 263 -4.70 -3.43 26.78
N VAL A 264 -4.01 -3.17 25.65
CA VAL A 264 -4.46 -2.21 24.63
C VAL A 264 -5.64 -2.77 23.83
N ILE A 265 -5.56 -4.02 23.36
CA ILE A 265 -6.64 -4.72 22.66
C ILE A 265 -7.31 -5.71 23.64
N SER A 266 -8.12 -5.15 24.53
CA SER A 266 -9.01 -5.92 25.40
C SER A 266 -10.09 -6.67 24.61
N GLU A 267 -10.74 -7.65 25.24
CA GLU A 267 -11.85 -8.39 24.61
C GLU A 267 -13.04 -7.48 24.25
N ASP A 268 -13.36 -6.48 25.08
CA ASP A 268 -14.43 -5.51 24.77
C ASP A 268 -14.12 -4.73 23.47
N VAL A 269 -12.86 -4.34 23.27
CA VAL A 269 -12.39 -3.67 22.05
C VAL A 269 -12.49 -4.60 20.84
N LYS A 270 -12.17 -5.89 20.99
CA LYS A 270 -12.34 -6.87 19.92
C LYS A 270 -13.81 -7.06 19.56
N ASP A 271 -14.69 -7.16 20.54
CA ASP A 271 -16.13 -7.31 20.32
C ASP A 271 -16.71 -6.11 19.59
N GLN A 272 -16.27 -4.89 19.91
CA GLN A 272 -16.66 -3.70 19.17
C GLN A 272 -16.09 -3.70 17.73
N ALA A 273 -14.84 -4.10 17.54
CA ALA A 273 -14.25 -4.23 16.21
C ALA A 273 -15.01 -5.27 15.36
N LYS A 274 -15.44 -6.38 15.95
CA LYS A 274 -16.30 -7.39 15.30
C LYS A 274 -17.66 -6.81 14.92
N ALA A 275 -18.30 -6.05 15.81
CA ALA A 275 -19.58 -5.40 15.51
C ALA A 275 -19.46 -4.43 14.31
N ILE A 276 -18.39 -3.64 14.25
CA ILE A 276 -18.10 -2.76 13.10
C ILE A 276 -17.87 -3.57 11.82
N ALA A 277 -17.08 -4.65 11.89
CA ALA A 277 -16.83 -5.52 10.74
C ALA A 277 -18.11 -6.16 10.20
N GLU A 278 -19.00 -6.64 11.08
CA GLU A 278 -20.30 -7.19 10.69
C GLU A 278 -21.24 -6.14 10.06
N GLU A 279 -21.19 -4.88 10.52
CA GLU A 279 -21.89 -3.77 9.87
C GLU A 279 -21.37 -3.50 8.45
N TRP A 280 -20.05 -3.66 8.24
CA TRP A 280 -19.40 -3.35 6.96
C TRP A 280 -19.60 -4.44 5.90
N LYS A 281 -19.71 -5.71 6.29
CA LYS A 281 -19.91 -6.86 5.38
C LYS A 281 -20.93 -6.64 4.25
N PRO A 282 -22.20 -6.25 4.52
CA PRO A 282 -23.19 -6.07 3.46
C PRO A 282 -22.83 -4.93 2.48
N ARG A 283 -21.97 -3.98 2.88
CA ARG A 283 -21.46 -2.94 1.97
C ARG A 283 -20.42 -3.50 1.02
N LEU A 284 -19.64 -4.49 1.46
CA LEU A 284 -18.62 -5.15 0.63
C LEU A 284 -19.25 -6.05 -0.44
N ASP A 285 -20.35 -6.73 -0.15
CA ASP A 285 -21.07 -7.56 -1.12
C ASP A 285 -21.60 -6.75 -2.32
N SER A 286 -21.85 -5.46 -2.11
CA SER A 286 -22.28 -4.55 -3.18
C SER A 286 -21.14 -4.01 -4.05
N LEU A 287 -19.88 -4.31 -3.72
CA LEU A 287 -18.72 -3.84 -4.46
C LEU A 287 -18.48 -4.68 -5.70
N ASP A 288 -18.40 -4.01 -6.85
CA ASP A 288 -17.97 -4.63 -8.09
C ASP A 288 -16.43 -4.81 -8.08
N VAL A 289 -16.01 -6.07 -8.16
CA VAL A 289 -14.59 -6.48 -8.18
C VAL A 289 -13.84 -5.80 -9.34
N ASP A 290 -14.49 -5.66 -10.49
CA ASP A 290 -13.87 -5.17 -11.73
C ASP A 290 -13.86 -3.63 -11.78
N ALA A 291 -14.80 -2.96 -11.12
CA ALA A 291 -14.87 -1.50 -11.08
C ALA A 291 -13.74 -0.86 -10.24
N ASN A 292 -13.23 -1.59 -9.25
CA ASN A 292 -12.32 -1.03 -8.23
C ASN A 292 -10.84 -1.02 -8.66
N ASN A 293 -10.51 -1.58 -9.84
CA ASN A 293 -9.16 -1.62 -10.41
C ASN A 293 -8.07 -2.09 -9.41
N GLY A 294 -8.43 -2.98 -8.48
CA GLY A 294 -7.57 -3.48 -7.42
C GLY A 294 -7.13 -2.46 -6.36
N ASN A 295 -7.87 -1.36 -6.17
CA ASN A 295 -7.56 -0.31 -5.20
C ASN A 295 -8.76 0.14 -4.32
N SER A 296 -9.67 -0.78 -3.99
CA SER A 296 -10.81 -0.49 -3.11
C SER A 296 -10.35 -0.06 -1.71
N LEU A 297 -10.88 1.07 -1.21
CA LEU A 297 -10.62 1.55 0.14
C LEU A 297 -11.41 0.75 1.18
N GLU A 298 -12.62 0.36 0.83
CA GLU A 298 -13.56 -0.41 1.62
C GLU A 298 -13.02 -1.80 1.93
N ALA A 299 -12.60 -2.54 0.90
CA ALA A 299 -11.99 -3.85 1.08
C ALA A 299 -10.69 -3.75 1.90
N HIS A 300 -9.85 -2.74 1.64
CA HIS A 300 -8.62 -2.51 2.39
C HIS A 300 -8.90 -2.19 3.85
N ALA A 301 -9.85 -1.30 4.15
CA ALA A 301 -10.20 -0.92 5.51
C ALA A 301 -10.75 -2.11 6.29
N PHE A 302 -11.60 -2.93 5.68
CA PHE A 302 -12.12 -4.14 6.31
C PHE A 302 -11.00 -5.11 6.67
N LEU A 303 -10.12 -5.44 5.71
CA LEU A 303 -8.98 -6.32 5.96
C LEU A 303 -8.02 -5.73 7.02
N GLN A 304 -7.79 -4.42 6.98
CA GLN A 304 -6.96 -3.71 7.97
C GLN A 304 -7.58 -3.77 9.36
N LEU A 305 -8.90 -3.60 9.50
CA LEU A 305 -9.62 -3.74 10.77
C LEU A 305 -9.41 -5.14 11.37
N LEU A 306 -9.62 -6.19 10.57
CA LEU A 306 -9.47 -7.56 11.04
C LEU A 306 -8.03 -7.86 11.50
N ALA A 307 -7.04 -7.39 10.74
CA ALA A 307 -5.63 -7.58 11.06
C ALA A 307 -5.20 -6.80 12.31
N THR A 308 -5.57 -5.52 12.39
CA THR A 308 -5.15 -4.61 13.47
C THR A 308 -5.68 -5.08 14.83
N PHE A 309 -6.93 -5.55 14.88
CA PHE A 309 -7.59 -5.95 16.13
C PHE A 309 -7.50 -7.46 16.40
N GLY A 310 -6.83 -8.22 15.52
CA GLY A 310 -6.60 -9.65 15.70
C GLY A 310 -7.89 -10.49 15.71
N ILE A 311 -8.91 -10.07 14.95
CA ILE A 311 -10.24 -10.72 14.90
C ILE A 311 -10.45 -11.52 13.61
N ALA A 312 -9.42 -11.71 12.79
CA ALA A 312 -9.53 -12.40 11.50
C ALA A 312 -10.02 -13.86 11.62
N SER A 313 -9.70 -14.55 12.72
CA SER A 313 -10.12 -15.94 12.98
C SER A 313 -11.62 -16.12 13.16
N ASP A 314 -12.36 -15.05 13.43
CA ASP A 314 -13.82 -15.07 13.56
C ASP A 314 -14.54 -15.01 12.20
N PHE A 315 -13.80 -14.88 11.10
CA PHE A 315 -14.33 -14.67 9.75
C PHE A 315 -13.96 -15.83 8.82
N ASP A 316 -14.83 -16.09 7.84
CA ASP A 316 -14.66 -17.13 6.84
C ASP A 316 -13.48 -16.81 5.91
N GLU A 317 -12.52 -17.71 5.82
CA GLU A 317 -11.28 -17.47 5.08
C GLU A 317 -11.55 -17.28 3.57
N GLU A 318 -12.52 -18.02 3.01
CA GLU A 318 -12.95 -17.90 1.61
C GLU A 318 -13.59 -16.54 1.31
N GLU A 319 -14.38 -15.99 2.23
CA GLU A 319 -14.90 -14.61 2.18
C GLU A 319 -13.76 -13.59 2.15
N LEU A 320 -12.80 -13.70 3.06
CA LEU A 320 -11.65 -12.78 3.09
C LEU A 320 -10.83 -12.86 1.80
N SER A 321 -10.70 -14.06 1.25
CA SER A 321 -9.96 -14.32 0.01
C SER A 321 -10.58 -13.65 -1.21
N ARG A 322 -11.91 -13.48 -1.23
CA ARG A 322 -12.61 -12.78 -2.32
C ARG A 322 -12.30 -11.28 -2.36
N LEU A 323 -11.84 -10.69 -1.25
CA LEU A 323 -11.47 -9.28 -1.18
C LEU A 323 -10.05 -8.99 -1.71
N ILE A 324 -9.21 -10.02 -1.80
CA ILE A 324 -7.80 -9.90 -2.22
C ILE A 324 -7.65 -9.21 -3.59
N PRO A 325 -8.37 -9.60 -4.67
CA PRO A 325 -8.25 -8.94 -5.96
C PRO A 325 -8.55 -7.44 -5.89
N MET A 326 -9.48 -7.03 -5.01
CA MET A 326 -9.91 -5.64 -4.83
C MET A 326 -8.84 -4.76 -4.18
N VAL A 327 -7.84 -5.33 -3.52
CA VAL A 327 -6.73 -4.60 -2.85
C VAL A 327 -5.37 -4.84 -3.50
N SER A 328 -5.30 -5.68 -4.52
CA SER A 328 -4.06 -6.18 -5.15
C SER A 328 -3.04 -5.12 -5.59
N ARG A 329 -3.45 -3.88 -5.88
CA ARG A 329 -2.56 -2.78 -6.29
C ARG A 329 -2.10 -1.89 -5.13
N ARG A 330 -2.55 -2.14 -3.91
CA ARG A 330 -2.09 -1.40 -2.73
C ARG A 330 -0.77 -1.94 -2.24
N ARG A 331 0.16 -1.04 -1.92
CA ARG A 331 1.49 -1.36 -1.40
C ARG A 331 1.45 -2.27 -0.18
N GLN A 332 0.48 -2.08 0.71
CA GLN A 332 0.34 -2.84 1.96
C GLN A 332 -0.40 -4.17 1.79
N ALA A 333 -0.96 -4.49 0.61
CA ALA A 333 -1.80 -5.67 0.44
C ALA A 333 -1.06 -6.98 0.74
N ALA A 334 0.19 -7.10 0.33
CA ALA A 334 1.01 -8.30 0.58
C ALA A 334 1.24 -8.54 2.08
N GLU A 335 1.63 -7.49 2.80
CA GLU A 335 1.86 -7.55 4.24
C GLU A 335 0.56 -7.80 5.01
N LEU A 336 -0.53 -7.13 4.62
CA LEU A 336 -1.84 -7.31 5.23
C LEU A 336 -2.35 -8.75 5.08
N CYS A 337 -2.22 -9.34 3.89
CA CYS A 337 -2.60 -10.73 3.67
C CYS A 337 -1.72 -11.72 4.45
N ARG A 338 -0.46 -11.37 4.73
CA ARG A 338 0.40 -12.17 5.62
C ARG A 338 -0.10 -12.14 7.06
N PHE A 339 -0.47 -10.97 7.58
CA PHE A 339 -1.05 -10.86 8.92
C PHE A 339 -2.39 -11.60 9.07
N LEU A 340 -3.16 -11.70 7.99
CA LEU A 340 -4.43 -12.41 7.96
C LEU A 340 -4.30 -13.92 7.68
N GLY A 341 -3.09 -14.45 7.48
CA GLY A 341 -2.89 -15.86 7.15
C GLY A 341 -3.28 -16.24 5.71
N LEU A 342 -3.53 -15.28 4.82
CA LEU A 342 -4.01 -15.48 3.46
C LEU A 342 -2.87 -15.59 2.42
N SER A 343 -1.63 -15.75 2.85
CA SER A 343 -0.45 -15.73 1.97
C SER A 343 -0.47 -16.80 0.87
N GLU A 344 -0.98 -17.99 1.16
CA GLU A 344 -1.06 -19.08 0.17
C GLU A 344 -2.01 -18.78 -1.00
N LYS A 345 -2.99 -17.89 -0.78
CA LYS A 345 -3.97 -17.48 -1.78
C LYS A 345 -3.45 -16.33 -2.67
N MET A 346 -2.20 -15.88 -2.48
CA MET A 346 -1.52 -14.86 -3.30
C MET A 346 -0.12 -15.26 -3.81
N PRO A 347 0.01 -16.31 -4.64
CA PRO A 347 1.31 -16.72 -5.17
C PRO A 347 1.98 -15.70 -6.12
N GLY A 348 1.22 -14.72 -6.64
CA GLY A 348 1.69 -13.70 -7.58
C GLY A 348 2.20 -12.39 -6.95
N LEU A 349 1.73 -12.02 -5.74
CA LEU A 349 2.06 -10.74 -5.09
C LEU A 349 3.26 -10.84 -4.12
N LEU A 350 3.58 -12.04 -3.64
CA LEU A 350 4.74 -12.27 -2.76
C LEU A 350 6.08 -12.23 -3.50
N LYS A 351 6.07 -12.32 -4.84
CA LYS A 351 7.28 -12.29 -5.66
C LYS A 351 7.82 -10.88 -5.95
N SER A 352 7.04 -9.83 -5.69
CA SER A 352 7.43 -8.43 -5.99
C SER A 352 7.91 -7.62 -4.79
N CYS A 353 7.93 -8.19 -3.58
CA CYS A 353 8.43 -7.51 -2.37
C CYS A 353 9.86 -7.90 -1.95
N CYS A 354 10.55 -8.77 -2.71
CA CYS A 354 11.91 -9.23 -2.40
C CYS A 354 12.95 -8.92 -3.49
N THR A 355 12.78 -7.83 -4.26
CA THR A 355 13.79 -7.36 -5.23
C THR A 355 14.05 -5.88 -5.10
#